data_AF-H2XRT1-F1
#
_entry.id   AF-H2XRT1-F1
#
_cell.length_a   1.000
_cell.length_b   1.000
_cell.length_c   1.000
_cell.angle_alpha   90.00
_cell.angle_beta   90.00
_cell.angle_gamma   90.00
#
_symmetry.space_group_name_H-M   'P 1'
#
loop_
_entity.id
_entity.type
_entity.pdbx_description
1 polymer ?
#
loop_
_entity_poly.entity_id
_entity_poly.type
_entity_poly.pdbx_seq_one_letter_code
_entity_poly.pdbx_strand_id
1 'polypeptide(L)'
;MSRQSGKASLKDNNSPATSYLLSVLEKRVKEDTFRSPESTLSRVSSAFASLDEILPHCGIYTPVLKLIKEELIDAVYSDTYTTSSSSDGRNSTQLERVPYFALLQRLHEQRSESTELMEGKINKVKQENEKIMKEIRDKDVSIAELQALVESLKQNEVELNEVILSKEAELDDINSKVKDIKVHADDKTQAYEEVLKELKQIIGNLRGESGNLRKYKVAYDTLKDTFDLPADKRPRRGFRRPVVST
;
A
#
# COMPACT_ATOMS: atom_id res chain seq x y z
N MET A 1 58.94 35.00 63.31
CA MET A 1 57.55 35.53 63.24
C MET A 1 56.73 34.52 62.44
N SER A 2 55.95 33.61 63.05
CA SER A 2 54.50 33.74 63.41
C SER A 2 53.66 34.34 62.27
N ARG A 3 52.56 33.74 61.77
CA ARG A 3 51.55 32.88 62.41
C ARG A 3 50.96 31.81 61.48
N GLN A 4 50.58 30.68 62.08
CA GLN A 4 49.64 29.68 61.59
C GLN A 4 48.20 30.23 61.58
N SER A 5 47.37 29.81 60.62
CA SER A 5 45.92 29.68 60.83
C SER A 5 45.46 28.35 60.24
N GLY A 6 44.95 27.48 61.10
CA GLY A 6 44.61 26.10 60.82
C GLY A 6 43.46 25.94 59.84
N LYS A 7 43.67 25.09 58.83
CA LYS A 7 42.60 24.38 58.14
C LYS A 7 42.24 23.17 59.02
N ALA A 8 41.12 23.24 59.72
CA ALA A 8 40.59 22.07 60.41
C ALA A 8 40.17 21.04 59.36
N SER A 9 40.87 19.90 59.39
CA SER A 9 40.68 18.74 58.53
C SER A 9 39.37 18.05 58.89
N LEU A 10 38.39 18.09 57.97
CA LEU A 10 37.14 17.32 58.06
C LEU A 10 37.30 15.88 57.52
N LYS A 11 38.50 15.28 57.67
CA LYS A 11 38.81 13.94 57.13
C LYS A 11 38.77 12.80 58.16
N ASP A 12 38.40 13.06 59.41
CA ASP A 12 38.48 12.05 60.48
C ASP A 12 37.15 11.36 60.85
N ASN A 13 36.13 11.39 59.97
CA ASN A 13 34.81 10.77 60.25
C ASN A 13 34.48 9.49 59.45
N ASN A 14 35.48 8.83 58.84
CA ASN A 14 35.31 7.58 58.08
C ASN A 14 35.40 6.30 58.96
N SER A 15 34.81 6.29 60.15
CA SER A 15 34.64 5.04 60.90
C SER A 15 33.50 4.21 60.29
N PRO A 16 33.64 2.89 60.11
CA PRO A 16 32.53 2.01 59.73
C PRO A 16 31.35 2.12 60.70
N ALA A 17 31.63 2.46 61.97
CA ALA A 17 30.60 2.71 62.98
C ALA A 17 29.83 4.00 62.69
N THR A 18 30.49 5.08 62.26
CA THR A 18 29.81 6.33 61.88
C THR A 18 29.06 6.18 60.56
N SER A 19 29.57 5.44 59.58
CA SER A 19 28.83 5.18 58.34
C SER A 19 27.60 4.30 58.58
N TYR A 20 27.72 3.29 59.47
CA TYR A 20 26.58 2.47 59.88
C TYR A 20 25.54 3.30 60.62
N LEU A 21 25.95 4.14 61.58
CA LEU A 21 25.06 5.06 62.29
C LEU A 21 24.34 6.00 61.34
N LEU A 22 25.05 6.59 60.38
CA LEU A 22 24.43 7.44 59.35
C LEU A 22 23.45 6.65 58.49
N SER A 23 23.77 5.42 58.09
CA SER A 23 22.85 4.59 57.30
C SER A 23 21.61 4.16 58.07
N VAL A 24 21.73 3.91 59.39
CA VAL A 24 20.62 3.57 60.28
C VAL A 24 19.76 4.80 60.53
N LEU A 25 20.37 5.98 60.72
CA LEU A 25 19.66 7.24 60.84
C LEU A 25 18.95 7.59 59.53
N GLU A 26 19.58 7.43 58.37
CA GLU A 26 18.93 7.62 57.07
C GLU A 26 17.79 6.64 56.84
N LYS A 27 17.94 5.36 57.20
CA LYS A 27 16.84 4.37 57.12
C LYS A 27 15.71 4.73 58.05
N ARG A 28 16.01 5.11 59.29
CA ARG A 28 15.00 5.49 60.30
C ARG A 28 14.30 6.80 59.91
N VAL A 29 15.02 7.76 59.34
CA VAL A 29 14.46 8.99 58.76
C VAL A 29 13.58 8.64 57.57
N LYS A 30 14.02 7.76 56.65
CA LYS A 30 13.22 7.29 55.51
C LYS A 30 11.95 6.56 55.95
N GLU A 31 12.04 5.71 56.96
CA GLU A 31 10.91 4.99 57.57
C GLU A 31 9.96 5.93 58.33
N ASP A 32 10.48 6.92 59.05
CA ASP A 32 9.67 7.93 59.75
C ASP A 32 9.05 8.96 58.78
N THR A 33 9.71 9.29 57.67
CA THR A 33 9.13 10.12 56.59
C THR A 33 8.04 9.37 55.80
N PHE A 34 8.00 8.04 55.90
CA PHE A 34 6.96 7.21 55.29
C PHE A 34 5.76 6.96 56.23
N ARG A 35 5.86 7.33 57.52
CA ARG A 35 4.67 7.41 58.37
C ARG A 35 3.87 8.65 57.96
N SER A 36 2.54 8.53 57.99
CA SER A 36 1.62 9.52 57.44
C SER A 36 2.00 10.96 57.85
N PRO A 37 1.81 11.96 56.96
CA PRO A 37 2.19 13.36 57.19
C PRO A 37 1.53 13.98 58.44
N GLU A 38 0.37 13.46 58.82
CA GLU A 38 -0.32 13.84 60.06
C GLU A 38 0.46 13.45 61.31
N SER A 39 1.19 12.33 61.28
CA SER A 39 2.00 11.86 62.40
C SER A 39 3.27 12.69 62.59
N THR A 40 3.89 13.17 61.51
CA THR A 40 5.10 14.01 61.56
C THR A 40 4.75 15.44 61.97
N LEU A 41 3.65 16.01 61.46
CA LEU A 41 3.16 17.31 61.88
C LEU A 41 2.73 17.33 63.35
N SER A 42 2.04 16.28 63.81
CA SER A 42 1.68 16.10 65.22
C SER A 42 2.92 15.98 66.12
N ARG A 43 3.96 15.25 65.70
CA ARG A 43 5.23 15.14 66.43
C ARG A 43 5.96 16.48 66.54
N VAL A 44 6.04 17.24 65.46
CA VAL A 44 6.68 18.57 65.45
C VAL A 44 5.90 19.54 66.34
N SER A 45 4.57 19.57 66.22
CA SER A 45 3.70 20.39 67.07
C SER A 45 3.85 20.04 68.56
N SER A 46 3.88 18.75 68.89
CA SER A 46 4.12 18.27 70.26
C SER A 46 5.52 18.62 70.80
N ALA A 47 6.55 18.61 69.94
CA ALA A 47 7.89 19.03 70.32
C ALA A 47 7.95 20.53 70.63
N PHE A 48 7.29 21.38 69.85
CA PHE A 48 7.21 22.81 70.15
C PHE A 48 6.33 23.10 71.39
N ALA A 49 5.25 22.35 71.59
CA ALA A 49 4.40 22.47 72.77
C ALA A 49 5.15 22.10 74.07
N SER A 50 5.95 21.03 74.05
CA SER A 50 6.78 20.67 75.21
C SER A 50 7.90 21.70 75.47
N LEU A 51 8.45 22.31 74.42
CA LEU A 51 9.42 23.40 74.55
C LEU A 51 8.78 24.66 75.16
N ASP A 52 7.51 24.94 74.84
CA ASP A 52 6.70 26.00 75.46
C ASP A 52 6.38 25.74 76.93
N GLU A 53 6.17 24.49 77.32
CA GLU A 53 5.96 24.10 78.72
C GLU A 53 7.23 24.23 79.56
N ILE A 54 8.40 23.96 78.97
CA ILE A 54 9.70 24.00 79.66
C ILE A 54 10.24 25.45 79.78
N LEU A 55 9.97 26.30 78.79
CA LEU A 55 10.41 27.71 78.72
C LEU A 55 10.26 28.54 80.02
N PRO A 56 9.12 28.51 80.74
CA PRO A 56 8.94 29.26 81.99
C PRO A 56 9.80 28.72 83.15
N HIS A 57 10.29 27.48 83.07
CA HIS A 57 11.09 26.85 84.13
C HIS A 57 12.61 27.06 83.97
N CYS A 58 13.06 27.68 82.87
CA CYS A 58 14.49 27.82 82.55
C CYS A 58 15.19 29.05 83.16
N GLY A 59 14.45 29.91 83.88
CA GLY A 59 15.02 31.05 84.62
C GLY A 59 15.83 32.00 83.72
N ILE A 60 17.14 32.12 83.98
CA ILE A 60 18.04 33.05 83.27
C ILE A 60 18.23 32.65 81.79
N TYR A 61 18.03 31.38 81.45
CA TYR A 61 18.21 30.88 80.08
C TYR A 61 16.98 31.06 79.18
N THR A 62 15.83 31.47 79.74
CA THR A 62 14.60 31.71 78.98
C THR A 62 14.78 32.61 77.75
N PRO A 63 15.54 33.74 77.78
CA PRO A 63 15.74 34.57 76.60
C PRO A 63 16.49 33.85 75.47
N VAL A 64 17.49 33.04 75.83
CA VAL A 64 18.29 32.27 74.86
C VAL A 64 17.44 31.15 74.25
N LEU A 65 16.64 30.46 75.06
CA LEU A 65 15.74 29.41 74.57
C LEU A 65 14.60 29.95 73.70
N LYS A 66 14.14 31.19 73.94
CA LYS A 66 13.19 31.86 73.05
C LYS A 66 13.79 32.12 71.68
N LEU A 67 15.03 32.62 71.62
CA LEU A 67 15.75 32.79 70.34
C LEU A 67 15.94 31.46 69.61
N ILE A 68 16.34 30.41 70.32
CA ILE A 68 16.48 29.07 69.72
C ILE A 68 15.13 28.56 69.21
N LYS A 69 14.04 28.79 69.94
CA LYS A 69 12.69 28.42 69.50
C LYS A 69 12.29 29.15 68.22
N GLU A 70 12.52 30.46 68.15
CA GLU A 70 12.22 31.28 66.97
C GLU A 70 13.00 30.79 65.75
N GLU A 71 14.31 30.55 65.91
CA GLU A 71 15.15 30.01 64.84
C GLU A 71 14.71 28.60 64.39
N LEU A 72 14.30 27.75 65.33
CA LEU A 72 13.76 26.42 65.02
C LEU A 72 12.42 26.49 64.30
N ILE A 73 11.55 27.44 64.65
CA ILE A 73 10.28 27.66 63.97
C ILE A 73 10.54 28.10 62.53
N ASP A 74 11.44 29.06 62.31
CA ASP A 74 11.76 29.56 60.97
C ASP A 74 12.49 28.50 60.12
N ALA A 75 13.23 27.58 60.74
CA ALA A 75 13.85 26.45 60.04
C ALA A 75 12.84 25.37 59.62
N VAL A 76 11.78 25.14 60.39
CA VAL A 76 10.81 24.06 60.17
C VAL A 76 9.62 24.51 59.34
N TYR A 77 9.15 25.74 59.56
CA TYR A 77 7.96 26.32 58.94
C TYR A 77 8.33 27.33 57.87
N SER A 78 7.57 27.35 56.78
CA SER A 78 7.69 28.39 55.78
C SER A 78 7.02 29.69 56.23
N ASP A 79 7.43 30.80 55.61
CA ASP A 79 6.83 32.13 55.80
C ASP A 79 5.39 32.22 55.28
N THR A 80 4.92 31.19 54.58
CA THR A 80 3.57 31.13 54.02
C THR A 80 2.58 30.57 55.03
N TYR A 81 1.54 31.35 55.32
CA TYR A 81 0.43 30.91 56.17
C TYR A 81 -0.66 30.24 55.35
N THR A 82 -1.25 29.20 55.91
CA THR A 82 -2.49 28.58 55.43
C THR A 82 -3.58 28.72 56.47
N THR A 83 -4.80 28.94 56.01
CA THR A 83 -5.98 28.91 56.87
C THR A 83 -6.46 27.48 57.01
N SER A 84 -6.33 26.88 58.19
CA SER A 84 -7.02 25.64 58.51
C SER A 84 -8.42 26.01 59.04
N SER A 85 -9.46 25.53 58.36
CA SER A 85 -10.83 25.64 58.87
C SER A 85 -11.03 24.52 59.90
N SER A 86 -11.07 24.87 61.17
CA SER A 86 -11.41 23.92 62.23
C SER A 86 -12.81 23.36 61.99
N SER A 87 -12.96 22.03 62.02
CA SER A 87 -14.25 21.33 61.86
C SER A 87 -15.22 21.56 63.03
N ASP A 88 -14.74 22.13 64.13
CA ASP A 88 -15.59 22.58 65.22
C ASP A 88 -16.19 23.93 64.86
N GLY A 89 -17.52 24.00 64.77
CA GLY A 89 -18.35 25.10 64.25
C GLY A 89 -18.26 26.47 64.93
N ARG A 90 -17.09 26.87 65.43
CA ARG A 90 -16.71 28.25 65.74
C ARG A 90 -15.85 28.77 64.59
N ASN A 91 -16.29 29.87 63.99
CA ASN A 91 -15.63 30.56 62.87
C ASN A 91 -14.27 31.20 63.26
N SER A 92 -13.34 30.46 63.85
CA SER A 92 -11.96 30.90 64.04
C SER A 92 -11.13 30.36 62.88
N THR A 93 -10.91 31.18 61.86
CA THR A 93 -9.87 30.95 60.85
C THR A 93 -8.52 31.03 61.54
N GLN A 94 -7.96 29.89 61.90
CA GLN A 94 -6.62 29.82 62.49
C GLN A 94 -5.60 29.88 61.35
N LEU A 95 -4.77 30.93 61.34
CA LEU A 95 -3.62 31.00 60.44
C LEU A 95 -2.52 30.12 61.01
N GLU A 96 -2.19 29.04 60.31
CA GLU A 96 -1.10 28.14 60.66
C GLU A 96 -0.03 28.19 59.58
N ARG A 97 1.24 28.26 60.00
CA ARG A 97 2.36 28.15 59.05
C ARG A 97 2.47 26.72 58.54
N VAL A 98 2.84 26.57 57.28
CA VAL A 98 3.03 25.24 56.68
C VAL A 98 4.47 24.78 56.89
N PRO A 99 4.71 23.55 57.36
CA PRO A 99 6.06 23.02 57.43
C PRO A 99 6.69 22.81 56.04
N TYR A 100 7.99 23.06 55.89
CA TYR A 100 8.71 22.84 54.62
C TYR A 100 8.63 21.40 54.11
N PHE A 101 8.61 20.40 55.01
CA PHE A 101 8.50 18.99 54.60
C PHE A 101 7.17 18.68 53.91
N ALA A 102 6.08 19.33 54.32
CA ALA A 102 4.77 19.15 53.70
C ALA A 102 4.73 19.77 52.29
N LEU A 103 5.40 20.92 52.10
CA LEU A 103 5.57 21.53 50.77
C LEU A 103 6.42 20.65 49.86
N LEU A 104 7.51 20.10 50.38
CA LEU A 104 8.39 19.19 49.63
C LEU A 104 7.65 17.93 49.19
N GLN A 105 6.81 17.36 50.06
CA GLN A 105 5.99 16.20 49.73
C GLN A 105 5.00 16.50 48.61
N ARG A 106 4.25 17.61 48.70
CA ARG A 106 3.32 18.04 47.64
C ARG A 106 4.04 18.20 46.29
N LEU A 107 5.25 18.75 46.33
CA LEU A 107 6.07 18.92 45.14
C LEU A 107 6.48 17.56 44.55
N HIS A 108 6.85 16.59 45.39
CA HIS A 108 7.15 15.22 44.96
C HIS A 108 5.93 14.52 44.37
N GLU A 109 4.76 14.63 45.00
CA GLU A 109 3.50 14.07 44.49
C GLU A 109 3.16 14.66 43.11
N GLN A 110 3.21 15.98 42.98
CA GLN A 110 2.97 16.66 41.70
C GLN A 110 3.96 16.24 40.61
N ARG A 111 5.25 16.06 40.97
CA ARG A 111 6.25 15.56 40.03
C ARG A 111 5.95 14.11 39.63
N SER A 112 5.58 13.25 40.59
CA SER A 112 5.24 11.84 40.33
C SER A 112 4.06 11.72 39.39
N GLU A 113 2.97 12.44 39.66
CA GLU A 113 1.79 12.49 38.80
C GLU A 113 2.14 13.00 37.39
N SER A 114 2.95 14.06 37.31
CA SER A 114 3.39 14.58 36.01
C SER A 114 4.25 13.56 35.26
N THR A 115 5.13 12.82 35.94
CA THR A 115 5.95 11.78 35.30
C THR A 115 5.10 10.62 34.81
N GLU A 116 4.15 10.14 35.60
CA GLU A 116 3.24 9.06 35.22
C GLU A 116 2.37 9.46 34.01
N LEU A 117 1.86 10.69 33.99
CA LEU A 117 1.12 11.23 32.85
C LEU A 117 1.97 11.28 31.58
N MET A 118 3.23 11.70 31.68
CA MET A 118 4.14 11.77 30.53
C MET A 118 4.55 10.39 30.06
N GLU A 119 4.84 9.45 30.96
CA GLU A 119 5.11 8.06 30.62
C GLU A 119 3.92 7.40 29.92
N GLY A 120 2.70 7.66 30.42
CA GLY A 120 1.47 7.21 29.77
C GLY A 120 1.32 7.74 28.34
N LYS A 121 1.62 9.03 28.12
CA LYS A 121 1.62 9.63 26.77
C LYS A 121 2.68 9.01 25.87
N ILE A 122 3.91 8.84 26.37
CA ILE A 122 5.01 8.22 25.62
C ILE A 122 4.65 6.79 25.22
N ASN A 123 4.06 6.01 26.12
CA ASN A 123 3.66 4.64 25.84
C ASN A 123 2.55 4.56 24.78
N LYS A 124 1.58 5.48 24.81
CA LYS A 124 0.55 5.59 23.75
C LYS A 124 1.17 5.87 22.39
N VAL A 125 2.06 6.86 22.30
CA VAL A 125 2.75 7.23 21.05
C VAL A 125 3.62 6.06 20.54
N LYS A 126 4.31 5.35 21.43
CA LYS A 126 5.07 4.14 21.06
C LYS A 126 4.17 3.07 20.45
N GLN A 127 3.03 2.78 21.08
CA GLN A 127 2.08 1.80 20.56
C GLN A 127 1.49 2.22 19.21
N GLU A 128 1.16 3.50 19.03
CA GLU A 128 0.68 4.03 17.75
C GLU A 128 1.75 3.92 16.66
N ASN A 129 3.01 4.27 16.96
CA ASN A 129 4.13 4.10 16.04
C ASN A 129 4.35 2.62 15.67
N GLU A 130 4.26 1.70 16.62
CA GLU A 130 4.37 0.27 16.34
C GLU A 130 3.25 -0.22 15.41
N LYS A 131 2.02 0.26 15.57
CA LYS A 131 0.91 -0.04 14.67
C LYS A 131 1.16 0.50 13.27
N ILE A 132 1.54 1.78 13.16
CA ILE A 132 1.84 2.41 11.86
C ILE A 132 3.00 1.67 11.17
N MET A 133 4.05 1.29 11.89
CA MET A 133 5.17 0.55 11.33
C MET A 133 4.77 -0.85 10.84
N LYS A 134 3.81 -1.51 11.49
CA LYS A 134 3.25 -2.78 10.98
C LYS A 134 2.46 -2.54 9.71
N GLU A 135 1.57 -1.55 9.69
CA GLU A 135 0.78 -1.21 8.50
C GLU A 135 1.66 -0.82 7.29
N ILE A 136 2.77 -0.11 7.53
CA ILE A 136 3.74 0.21 6.47
C ILE A 136 4.35 -1.07 5.90
N ARG A 137 4.81 -2.00 6.75
CA ARG A 137 5.38 -3.28 6.30
C ARG A 137 4.38 -4.10 5.50
N ASP A 138 3.14 -4.17 5.96
CA ASP A 138 2.08 -4.91 5.26
C ASP A 138 1.80 -4.29 3.87
N LYS A 139 1.81 -2.96 3.78
CA LYS A 139 1.70 -2.23 2.51
C LYS A 139 2.90 -2.46 1.60
N ASP A 140 4.11 -2.46 2.14
CA ASP A 140 5.34 -2.71 1.36
C ASP A 140 5.33 -4.11 0.74
N VAL A 141 4.87 -5.12 1.49
CA VAL A 141 4.68 -6.49 0.96
C VAL A 141 3.65 -6.50 -0.16
N SER A 142 2.49 -5.86 0.04
CA SER A 142 1.45 -5.78 -0.99
C SER A 142 1.92 -5.05 -2.25
N ILE A 143 2.72 -3.99 -2.10
CA ILE A 143 3.32 -3.26 -3.23
C ILE A 143 4.27 -4.18 -4.00
N ALA A 144 5.12 -4.95 -3.30
CA ALA A 144 6.05 -5.88 -3.94
C ALA A 144 5.31 -6.98 -4.72
N GLU A 145 4.23 -7.53 -4.16
CA GLU A 145 3.38 -8.52 -4.85
C GLU A 145 2.72 -7.93 -6.11
N LEU A 146 2.19 -6.71 -6.02
CA LEU A 146 1.60 -6.03 -7.18
C LEU A 146 2.64 -5.70 -8.26
N GLN A 147 3.86 -5.33 -7.86
CA GLN A 147 4.96 -5.10 -8.80
C GLN A 147 5.33 -6.38 -9.56
N ALA A 148 5.46 -7.51 -8.85
CA ALA A 148 5.71 -8.81 -9.49
C ALA A 148 4.58 -9.22 -10.44
N LEU A 149 3.32 -8.97 -10.07
CA LEU A 149 2.18 -9.20 -10.95
C LEU A 149 2.25 -8.32 -12.22
N VAL A 150 2.55 -7.03 -12.09
CA VAL A 150 2.70 -6.13 -13.24
C VAL A 150 3.83 -6.59 -14.17
N GLU A 151 4.97 -7.03 -13.62
CA GLU A 151 6.09 -7.54 -14.42
C GLU A 151 5.69 -8.80 -15.19
N SER A 152 5.01 -9.75 -14.55
CA SER A 152 4.52 -10.96 -15.23
C SER A 152 3.47 -10.66 -16.31
N LEU A 153 2.57 -9.71 -16.07
CA LEU A 153 1.60 -9.28 -17.09
C LEU A 153 2.28 -8.61 -18.29
N LYS A 154 3.32 -7.80 -18.05
CA LYS A 154 4.12 -7.21 -19.14
C LYS A 154 4.86 -8.27 -19.95
N GLN A 155 5.40 -9.29 -19.31
CA GLN A 155 6.03 -10.42 -20.01
C GLN A 155 5.00 -11.15 -20.88
N ASN A 156 3.82 -11.46 -20.34
CA ASN A 156 2.74 -12.09 -21.10
C ASN A 156 2.28 -11.22 -22.28
N GLU A 157 2.23 -9.90 -22.12
CA GLU A 157 1.91 -8.96 -23.20
C GLU A 157 2.93 -9.02 -24.34
N VAL A 158 4.22 -9.06 -24.00
CA VAL A 158 5.30 -9.24 -25.00
C VAL A 158 5.16 -10.57 -25.73
N GLU A 159 4.98 -11.68 -25.00
CA GLU A 159 4.81 -13.01 -25.59
C GLU A 159 3.58 -13.08 -26.51
N LEU A 160 2.44 -12.51 -26.09
CA LEU A 160 1.23 -12.45 -26.91
C LEU A 160 1.44 -11.62 -28.17
N ASN A 161 2.13 -10.48 -28.07
CA ASN A 161 2.43 -9.65 -29.23
C ASN A 161 3.35 -10.37 -30.23
N GLU A 162 4.35 -11.13 -29.76
CA GLU A 162 5.19 -11.96 -30.62
C GLU A 162 4.38 -13.04 -31.34
N VAL A 163 3.43 -13.68 -30.64
CA VAL A 163 2.52 -14.66 -31.24
C VAL A 163 1.62 -14.02 -32.29
N ILE A 164 1.08 -12.83 -32.03
CA ILE A 164 0.25 -12.08 -32.98
C ILE A 164 1.06 -11.77 -34.23
N LEU A 165 2.25 -11.19 -34.11
CA LEU A 165 3.11 -10.85 -35.25
C LEU A 165 3.47 -12.09 -36.10
N SER A 166 3.76 -13.21 -35.44
CA SER A 166 4.00 -14.48 -36.11
C SER A 166 2.78 -14.96 -36.90
N LYS A 167 1.58 -14.88 -36.30
CA LYS A 167 0.32 -15.28 -36.95
C LYS A 167 -0.09 -14.34 -38.07
N GLU A 168 0.18 -13.05 -37.96
CA GLU A 168 -0.02 -12.08 -39.05
C GLU A 168 0.88 -12.42 -40.25
N ALA A 169 2.15 -12.75 -40.01
CA ALA A 169 3.06 -13.17 -41.08
C ALA A 169 2.62 -14.49 -41.76
N GLU A 170 2.15 -15.48 -40.99
CA GLU A 170 1.55 -16.70 -41.54
C GLU A 170 0.31 -16.39 -42.39
N LEU A 171 -0.54 -15.47 -41.95
CA LEU A 171 -1.74 -15.03 -42.67
C LEU A 171 -1.38 -14.38 -44.01
N ASP A 172 -0.38 -13.50 -44.02
CA ASP A 172 0.10 -12.85 -45.23
C ASP A 172 0.69 -13.84 -46.24
N ASP A 173 1.46 -14.82 -45.77
CA ASP A 173 1.98 -15.91 -46.62
C ASP A 173 0.83 -16.74 -47.22
N ILE A 174 -0.15 -17.13 -46.42
CA ILE A 174 -1.33 -17.86 -46.91
C ILE A 174 -2.13 -17.02 -47.91
N ASN A 175 -2.36 -15.74 -47.64
CA ASN A 175 -3.07 -14.84 -48.54
C ASN A 175 -2.36 -14.68 -49.88
N SER A 176 -1.03 -14.61 -49.88
CA SER A 176 -0.23 -14.57 -51.11
C SER A 176 -0.41 -15.85 -51.93
N LYS A 177 -0.32 -17.03 -51.30
CA LYS A 177 -0.54 -18.33 -51.94
C LYS A 177 -1.94 -18.46 -52.50
N VAL A 178 -2.96 -18.02 -51.77
CA VAL A 178 -4.36 -18.04 -52.23
C VAL A 178 -4.53 -17.16 -53.47
N LYS A 179 -3.90 -15.97 -53.47
CA LYS A 179 -3.94 -15.07 -54.63
C LYS A 179 -3.29 -15.70 -55.86
N ASP A 180 -2.12 -16.32 -55.70
CA ASP A 180 -1.41 -16.98 -56.80
C ASP A 180 -2.20 -18.17 -57.35
N ILE A 181 -2.77 -19.00 -56.48
CA ILE A 181 -3.65 -20.11 -56.89
C ILE A 181 -4.86 -19.59 -57.66
N LYS A 182 -5.47 -18.49 -57.20
CA LYS A 182 -6.63 -17.89 -57.86
C LYS A 182 -6.28 -17.38 -59.25
N VAL A 183 -5.19 -16.64 -59.41
CA VAL A 183 -4.70 -16.18 -60.72
C VAL A 183 -4.44 -17.36 -61.64
N HIS A 184 -3.76 -18.40 -61.15
CA HIS A 184 -3.45 -19.57 -61.97
C HIS A 184 -4.70 -20.39 -62.35
N ALA A 185 -5.70 -20.43 -61.47
CA ALA A 185 -7.00 -21.03 -61.78
C ALA A 185 -7.74 -20.22 -62.85
N ASP A 186 -7.78 -18.90 -62.70
CA ASP A 186 -8.42 -17.99 -63.66
C ASP A 186 -7.77 -18.12 -65.05
N ASP A 187 -6.44 -18.13 -65.14
CA ASP A 187 -5.70 -18.35 -66.40
C ASP A 187 -6.07 -19.68 -67.07
N LYS A 188 -6.14 -20.76 -66.30
CA LYS A 188 -6.54 -22.09 -66.82
C LYS A 188 -7.98 -22.08 -67.29
N THR A 189 -8.89 -21.43 -66.57
CA THR A 189 -10.29 -21.34 -66.99
C THR A 189 -10.42 -20.59 -68.31
N GLN A 190 -9.71 -19.48 -68.49
CA GLN A 190 -9.69 -18.74 -69.75
C GLN A 190 -9.14 -19.58 -70.90
N ALA A 191 -8.01 -20.28 -70.69
CA ALA A 191 -7.43 -21.18 -71.68
C ALA A 191 -8.41 -22.30 -72.09
N TYR A 192 -9.10 -22.91 -71.11
CA TYR A 192 -10.12 -23.91 -71.41
C TYR A 192 -11.33 -23.34 -72.16
N GLU A 193 -11.75 -22.12 -71.86
CA GLU A 193 -12.82 -21.45 -72.58
C GLU A 193 -12.46 -21.16 -74.04
N GLU A 194 -11.22 -20.75 -74.33
CA GLU A 194 -10.70 -20.56 -75.68
C GLU A 194 -10.71 -21.86 -76.47
N VAL A 195 -10.12 -22.93 -75.92
CA VAL A 195 -10.14 -24.26 -76.54
C VAL A 195 -11.57 -24.74 -76.79
N LEU A 196 -12.49 -24.50 -75.85
CA LEU A 196 -13.89 -24.88 -75.99
C LEU A 196 -14.57 -24.10 -77.13
N LYS A 197 -14.26 -22.81 -77.30
CA LYS A 197 -14.74 -22.01 -78.45
C LYS A 197 -14.19 -22.55 -79.78
N GLU A 198 -12.89 -22.84 -79.86
CA GLU A 198 -12.27 -23.41 -81.05
C GLU A 198 -12.90 -24.76 -81.42
N LEU A 199 -13.05 -25.67 -80.45
CA LEU A 199 -13.69 -26.97 -80.68
C LEU A 199 -15.13 -26.84 -81.15
N LYS A 200 -15.91 -25.90 -80.57
CA LYS A 200 -17.27 -25.60 -81.04
C LYS A 200 -17.29 -25.13 -82.49
N GLN A 201 -16.33 -24.30 -82.89
CA GLN A 201 -16.19 -23.82 -84.27
C GLN A 201 -15.85 -24.98 -85.22
N ILE A 202 -14.89 -25.83 -84.86
CA ILE A 202 -14.51 -27.02 -85.64
C ILE A 202 -15.71 -27.95 -85.81
N ILE A 203 -16.44 -28.25 -84.73
CA ILE A 203 -17.66 -29.06 -84.80
C ILE A 203 -18.71 -28.42 -85.72
N GLY A 204 -18.88 -27.10 -85.65
CA GLY A 204 -19.77 -26.35 -86.54
C GLY A 204 -19.38 -26.50 -88.02
N ASN A 205 -18.09 -26.34 -88.33
CA ASN A 205 -17.55 -26.49 -89.68
C ASN A 205 -17.74 -27.92 -90.21
N LEU A 206 -17.35 -28.94 -89.44
CA LEU A 206 -17.51 -30.35 -89.79
C LEU A 206 -18.98 -30.73 -90.00
N ARG A 207 -19.89 -30.15 -89.19
CA ARG A 207 -21.34 -30.33 -89.38
C ARG A 207 -21.83 -29.70 -90.69
N GLY A 208 -21.30 -28.53 -91.04
CA GLY A 208 -21.55 -27.87 -92.33
C GLY A 208 -21.06 -28.70 -93.51
N GLU A 209 -19.82 -29.20 -93.45
CA GLU A 209 -19.23 -30.10 -94.45
C GLU A 209 -20.02 -31.40 -94.59
N SER A 210 -20.39 -32.04 -93.48
CA SER A 210 -21.25 -33.22 -93.48
C SER A 210 -22.61 -32.93 -94.15
N GLY A 211 -23.18 -31.75 -93.90
CA GLY A 211 -24.39 -31.28 -94.58
C GLY A 211 -24.20 -31.13 -96.09
N ASN A 212 -23.06 -30.58 -96.52
CA ASN A 212 -22.72 -30.46 -97.94
C ASN A 212 -22.49 -31.84 -98.59
N LEU A 213 -21.75 -32.73 -97.93
CA LEU A 213 -21.56 -34.12 -98.38
C LEU A 213 -22.87 -34.88 -98.49
N ARG A 214 -23.82 -34.66 -97.57
CA ARG A 214 -25.18 -35.21 -97.69
C ARG A 214 -25.89 -34.70 -98.94
N LYS A 215 -25.79 -33.40 -99.27
CA LYS A 215 -26.36 -32.85 -100.52
C LYS A 215 -25.72 -33.47 -101.75
N TYR A 216 -24.39 -33.59 -101.78
CA TYR A 216 -23.67 -34.26 -102.87
C TYR A 216 -24.08 -35.72 -103.00
N LYS A 217 -24.26 -36.44 -101.88
CA LYS A 217 -24.75 -37.82 -101.87
C LYS A 217 -26.16 -37.90 -102.45
N VAL A 218 -27.09 -37.04 -102.03
CA VAL A 218 -28.45 -37.01 -102.59
C VAL A 218 -28.43 -36.69 -104.10
N ALA A 219 -27.60 -35.74 -104.53
CA ALA A 219 -27.43 -35.42 -105.95
C ALA A 219 -26.83 -36.61 -106.74
N TYR A 220 -25.88 -37.33 -106.14
CA TYR A 220 -25.32 -38.54 -106.73
C TYR A 220 -26.33 -39.68 -106.79
N ASP A 221 -27.07 -39.94 -105.72
CA ASP A 221 -28.10 -40.98 -105.63
C ASP A 221 -29.22 -40.71 -106.65
N THR A 222 -29.69 -39.46 -106.76
CA THR A 222 -30.67 -39.06 -107.80
C THR A 222 -30.12 -39.20 -109.22
N LEU A 223 -28.85 -38.84 -109.46
CA LEU A 223 -28.20 -39.04 -110.75
C LEU A 223 -28.13 -40.55 -111.07
N LYS A 224 -27.70 -41.37 -110.11
CA LYS A 224 -27.63 -42.81 -110.25
C LYS A 224 -29.00 -43.41 -110.55
N ASP A 225 -30.05 -43.03 -109.82
CA ASP A 225 -31.42 -43.44 -110.07
C ASP A 225 -31.89 -43.06 -111.49
N THR A 226 -31.46 -41.90 -112.03
CA THR A 226 -31.80 -41.54 -113.42
C THR A 226 -31.10 -42.38 -114.48
N PHE A 227 -29.93 -42.95 -114.18
CA PHE A 227 -29.19 -43.84 -115.09
C PHE A 227 -29.56 -45.32 -114.92
N ASP A 228 -29.98 -45.74 -113.73
CA ASP A 228 -30.39 -47.12 -113.40
C ASP A 228 -31.87 -47.43 -113.73
N LEU A 229 -32.59 -46.51 -114.39
CA LEU A 229 -33.95 -46.77 -114.87
C LEU A 229 -33.97 -47.81 -116.02
N PRO A 230 -34.73 -48.92 -115.91
CA PRO A 230 -35.00 -49.81 -117.05
C PRO A 230 -35.72 -49.04 -118.16
N ALA A 231 -35.46 -49.43 -119.41
CA ALA A 231 -35.71 -48.67 -120.64
C ALA A 231 -37.15 -48.12 -120.87
N ASP A 232 -38.15 -48.52 -120.09
CA ASP A 232 -39.57 -48.27 -120.35
C ASP A 232 -40.16 -47.01 -119.69
N LYS A 233 -39.39 -46.20 -118.95
CA LYS A 233 -39.92 -44.98 -118.27
C LYS A 233 -39.10 -43.71 -118.49
N ARG A 234 -38.52 -43.51 -119.67
CA ARG A 234 -37.89 -42.21 -120.02
C ARG A 234 -38.96 -41.17 -120.40
N PRO A 235 -39.02 -39.98 -119.75
CA PRO A 235 -39.93 -38.92 -120.17
C PRO A 235 -39.49 -38.36 -121.53
N ARG A 236 -40.40 -38.37 -122.51
CA ARG A 236 -40.18 -37.76 -123.84
C ARG A 236 -40.01 -36.25 -123.68
N ARG A 237 -38.81 -35.74 -124.00
CA ARG A 237 -38.56 -34.30 -124.16
C ARG A 237 -39.46 -33.74 -125.27
N GLY A 238 -40.49 -32.98 -124.88
CA GLY A 238 -41.22 -32.13 -125.80
C GLY A 238 -40.34 -30.96 -126.22
N PHE A 239 -39.96 -30.93 -127.50
CA PHE A 239 -39.43 -29.75 -128.16
C PHE A 239 -40.46 -28.61 -128.06
N ARG A 240 -40.18 -27.55 -127.29
CA ARG A 240 -40.81 -26.24 -127.47
C ARG A 240 -39.76 -25.27 -127.99
N ARG A 241 -40.01 -24.73 -129.18
CA ARG A 241 -39.20 -23.71 -129.86
C ARG A 241 -39.24 -22.38 -129.07
N PRO A 242 -38.20 -21.54 -129.18
CA PRO A 242 -38.12 -20.28 -128.45
C PRO A 242 -39.06 -19.24 -129.08
N VAL A 243 -39.73 -18.44 -128.25
CA VAL A 243 -40.37 -17.19 -128.65
C VAL A 243 -39.46 -16.06 -128.21
N VAL A 244 -39.00 -15.28 -129.17
CA VAL A 244 -38.30 -14.01 -128.97
C VAL A 244 -39.37 -12.95 -128.70
N SER A 245 -39.23 -12.21 -127.61
CA SER A 245 -39.81 -10.87 -127.48
C SER A 245 -38.82 -10.00 -126.72
N THR A 246 -38.54 -8.85 -127.33
CA THR A 246 -37.94 -7.64 -126.77
C THR A 246 -38.39 -7.32 -125.35
#